data_AF-A0A166EH06-F1
#
_entry.id   AF-A0A166EH06-F1
#
_cell.length_a   1.000
_cell.length_b   1.000
_cell.length_c   1.000
_cell.angle_alpha   90.00
_cell.angle_beta   90.00
_cell.angle_gamma   90.00
#
_symmetry.space_group_name_H-M   'P 1'
#
loop_
_entity.id
_entity.type
_entity.pdbx_description
1 polymer ?
#
loop_
_entity_poly.entity_id
_entity_poly.type
_entity_poly.pdbx_seq_one_letter_code
_entity_poly.pdbx_strand_id
1 'polypeptide(L)'
;MELIELPGIGETTAEKLREAGVENIEQVAELDIKKLEELGVKKRDAPEALKIAKEIIEKTEPGEEEGILDIWRLQKQIPNFLFKAFIKTLKTPEKLSEKELDNKYDGFMKREIFKKE
;
A
#
# COMPACT_ATOMS: atom_id res chain seq x y z
N MET A 1 -6.19 -13.30 0.69
CA MET A 1 -7.29 -13.29 -0.29
C MET A 1 -6.63 -13.43 -1.65
N GLU A 2 -7.03 -14.42 -2.45
CA GLU A 2 -6.38 -14.72 -3.73
C GLU A 2 -7.05 -13.99 -4.90
N LEU A 3 -6.29 -13.76 -5.97
CA LEU A 3 -6.78 -13.11 -7.20
C LEU A 3 -8.03 -13.79 -7.78
N ILE A 4 -8.14 -15.11 -7.62
CA ILE A 4 -9.26 -15.94 -8.11
C ILE A 4 -10.59 -15.66 -7.41
N GLU A 5 -10.56 -14.95 -6.27
CA GLU A 5 -11.77 -14.55 -5.56
C GLU A 5 -12.47 -13.35 -6.21
N LEU A 6 -11.79 -12.66 -7.14
CA LEU A 6 -12.36 -11.56 -7.89
C LEU A 6 -13.25 -12.05 -9.05
N PRO A 7 -14.39 -11.39 -9.28
CA PRO A 7 -15.31 -11.79 -10.35
C PRO A 7 -14.64 -11.71 -11.72
N GLY A 8 -14.75 -12.78 -12.49
CA GLY A 8 -14.16 -12.84 -13.84
C GLY A 8 -12.67 -13.17 -13.87
N ILE A 9 -12.03 -13.41 -12.72
CA ILE A 9 -10.66 -13.91 -12.63
C ILE A 9 -10.71 -15.40 -12.28
N GLY A 10 -10.51 -16.25 -13.29
CA GLY A 10 -10.29 -17.70 -13.07
C GLY A 10 -8.80 -18.04 -12.97
N GLU A 11 -8.47 -19.30 -12.71
CA GLU A 11 -7.08 -19.79 -12.60
C GLU A 11 -6.19 -19.34 -13.78
N THR A 12 -6.67 -19.49 -15.01
CA THR A 12 -5.93 -19.08 -16.22
C THR A 12 -5.71 -17.56 -16.30
N THR A 13 -6.62 -16.76 -15.74
CA THR A 13 -6.47 -15.28 -15.74
C THR A 13 -5.56 -14.83 -14.61
N ALA A 14 -5.66 -15.48 -13.44
CA ALA A 14 -4.75 -15.27 -12.32
C ALA A 14 -3.30 -15.61 -12.69
N GLU A 15 -3.07 -16.68 -13.45
CA GLU A 15 -1.73 -17.03 -13.95
C GLU A 15 -1.16 -15.94 -14.86
N LYS A 16 -1.95 -15.43 -15.81
CA LYS A 16 -1.54 -14.31 -16.68
C LYS A 16 -1.28 -13.02 -15.93
N LEU A 17 -2.05 -12.75 -14.87
CA LEU A 17 -1.83 -11.62 -13.98
C LEU A 17 -0.49 -11.77 -13.26
N ARG A 18 -0.20 -12.95 -12.72
CA ARG A 18 1.10 -13.25 -12.09
C ARG A 18 2.26 -13.14 -13.08
N GLU A 19 2.11 -13.64 -14.30
CA GLU A 19 3.11 -13.47 -15.37
C GLU A 19 3.35 -12.00 -15.74
N ALA A 20 2.33 -11.15 -15.59
CA ALA A 20 2.43 -9.71 -15.76
C ALA A 20 2.97 -8.96 -14.52
N GLY A 21 3.34 -9.68 -13.45
CA GLY A 21 3.85 -9.11 -12.20
C GLY A 21 2.77 -8.67 -11.21
N VAL A 22 1.53 -9.12 -11.40
CA VAL A 22 0.37 -8.83 -10.56
C VAL A 22 0.08 -10.07 -9.72
N GLU A 23 0.58 -10.07 -8.50
CA GLU A 23 0.52 -11.21 -7.58
C GLU A 23 -0.61 -11.07 -6.56
N ASN A 24 -1.03 -9.84 -6.26
CA ASN A 24 -2.00 -9.53 -5.21
C ASN A 24 -3.17 -8.64 -5.68
N ILE A 25 -4.26 -8.65 -4.92
CA ILE A 25 -5.48 -7.85 -5.18
C ILE A 25 -5.18 -6.34 -5.13
N GLU A 26 -4.20 -5.94 -4.34
CA GLU A 26 -3.68 -4.58 -4.24
C GLU A 26 -3.24 -4.03 -5.60
N GLN A 27 -2.34 -4.77 -6.24
CA GLN A 27 -1.86 -4.45 -7.57
C GLN A 27 -3.00 -4.48 -8.60
N VAL A 28 -4.00 -5.36 -8.45
CA VAL A 28 -5.19 -5.36 -9.32
C VAL A 28 -5.98 -4.06 -9.23
N ALA A 29 -6.10 -3.47 -8.03
CA ALA A 29 -6.81 -2.20 -7.84
C ALA A 29 -6.08 -0.99 -8.44
N GLU A 30 -4.76 -1.08 -8.60
CA GLU A 30 -3.94 -0.09 -9.28
C GLU A 30 -4.03 -0.18 -10.81
N LEU A 31 -4.49 -1.31 -11.35
CA LEU A 31 -4.66 -1.49 -12.79
C LEU A 31 -5.89 -0.75 -13.35
N ASP A 32 -5.81 -0.43 -14.63
CA ASP A 32 -6.96 0.03 -15.41
C ASP A 32 -7.81 -1.14 -15.92
N ILE A 33 -9.11 -0.88 -16.10
CA ILE A 33 -10.05 -1.83 -16.71
C ILE A 33 -9.52 -2.37 -18.05
N LYS A 34 -8.95 -1.49 -18.89
CA LYS A 34 -8.35 -1.89 -20.16
C LYS A 34 -7.23 -2.90 -19.98
N LYS A 35 -6.41 -2.72 -18.94
CA LYS A 35 -5.27 -3.60 -18.66
C LYS A 35 -5.75 -4.97 -18.18
N LEU A 36 -6.78 -4.99 -17.35
CA LEU A 36 -7.45 -6.22 -16.93
C LEU A 36 -8.02 -6.98 -18.14
N GLU A 37 -8.65 -6.27 -19.08
CA GLU A 37 -9.14 -6.88 -20.32
C GLU A 37 -8.01 -7.48 -21.18
N GLU A 38 -6.87 -6.77 -21.31
CA GLU A 38 -5.69 -7.29 -22.01
C GLU A 38 -5.13 -8.56 -21.36
N LEU A 39 -5.21 -8.65 -20.03
CA LEU A 39 -4.74 -9.79 -19.24
C LEU A 39 -5.74 -10.97 -19.23
N GLY A 40 -6.89 -10.81 -19.89
CA GLY A 40 -7.87 -11.87 -20.10
C GLY A 40 -9.10 -11.80 -19.20
N VAL A 41 -9.25 -10.75 -18.41
CA VAL A 41 -10.48 -10.50 -17.64
C VAL A 41 -11.60 -10.11 -18.61
N LYS A 42 -12.78 -10.70 -18.45
CA LYS A 42 -13.92 -10.39 -19.32
C LYS A 42 -14.36 -8.94 -19.12
N LYS A 43 -14.66 -8.23 -20.23
CA LYS A 43 -15.22 -6.86 -20.24
C LYS A 43 -16.34 -6.62 -19.23
N ARG A 44 -17.22 -7.61 -19.05
CA ARG A 44 -18.38 -7.51 -18.15
C ARG A 44 -17.96 -7.52 -16.68
N ASP A 45 -16.91 -8.26 -16.36
CA ASP A 45 -16.52 -8.55 -14.99
C ASP A 45 -15.34 -7.66 -14.54
N ALA A 46 -14.53 -7.14 -15.46
CA ALA A 46 -13.42 -6.21 -15.21
C ALA A 46 -13.78 -4.97 -14.34
N PRO A 47 -14.87 -4.23 -14.59
CA PRO A 47 -15.22 -3.09 -13.73
C PRO A 47 -15.61 -3.51 -12.31
N GLU A 48 -16.28 -4.66 -12.15
CA GLU A 48 -16.67 -5.18 -10.83
C GLU A 48 -15.45 -5.71 -10.07
N ALA A 49 -14.56 -6.43 -10.74
CA ALA A 49 -13.31 -6.91 -10.15
C ALA A 49 -12.46 -5.77 -9.60
N LEU A 50 -12.33 -4.69 -10.39
CA LEU A 50 -11.58 -3.50 -9.98
C LEU A 50 -12.22 -2.80 -8.78
N LYS A 51 -13.56 -2.70 -8.78
CA LYS A 51 -14.29 -2.09 -7.66
C LYS A 51 -14.13 -2.90 -6.38
N ILE A 52 -14.30 -4.23 -6.45
CA ILE A 52 -14.12 -5.11 -5.29
C ILE A 52 -12.69 -5.07 -4.78
N ALA A 53 -11.70 -5.11 -5.69
CA ALA A 53 -10.29 -4.98 -5.31
C ALA A 53 -10.04 -3.67 -4.53
N LYS A 54 -10.56 -2.54 -5.02
CA LYS A 54 -10.48 -1.25 -4.33
C LYS A 54 -11.20 -1.25 -2.98
N GLU A 55 -12.40 -1.81 -2.90
CA GLU A 55 -13.13 -1.91 -1.62
C GLU A 55 -12.40 -2.80 -0.59
N ILE A 56 -11.75 -3.87 -1.04
CA ILE A 56 -10.95 -4.74 -0.17
C ILE A 56 -9.78 -3.96 0.42
N ILE A 57 -9.08 -3.16 -0.38
CA ILE A 57 -7.98 -2.30 0.05
C ILE A 57 -8.46 -1.13 0.90
N GLU A 58 -9.65 -0.59 0.62
CA GLU A 58 -10.20 0.51 1.41
C GLU A 58 -10.64 0.03 2.81
N LYS A 59 -11.13 -1.22 2.90
CA LYS A 59 -11.54 -1.88 4.15
C LYS A 59 -10.37 -2.53 4.89
N THR A 60 -9.33 -2.93 4.17
CA THR A 60 -8.07 -3.44 4.71
C THR A 60 -7.11 -2.27 4.69
N GLU A 61 -7.09 -1.44 5.74
CA GLU A 61 -6.18 -0.28 5.83
C GLU A 61 -4.85 -0.57 5.12
N PRO A 62 -4.50 0.15 4.04
CA PRO A 62 -3.38 -0.22 3.19
C PRO A 62 -2.10 -0.06 4.01
N GLY A 63 -1.52 -1.20 4.34
CA GLY A 63 -0.18 -1.34 4.90
C GLY A 63 0.85 -1.57 3.80
N GLU A 64 0.67 -1.04 2.59
CA GLU A 64 1.68 -1.12 1.53
C GLU A 64 2.73 -0.03 1.73
N GLU A 65 3.62 -0.30 2.67
CA GLU A 65 5.02 -0.64 2.42
C GLU A 65 5.51 -1.22 3.76
N GLU A 66 5.50 -2.55 3.92
CA GLU A 66 6.20 -3.25 5.01
C GLU A 66 7.74 -3.13 4.87
N GLY A 67 8.22 -1.94 4.50
CA GLY A 67 9.61 -1.56 4.52
C GLY A 67 10.08 -1.22 5.94
N ILE A 68 11.37 -0.95 6.04
CA ILE A 68 12.10 -0.55 7.26
C ILE A 68 11.33 0.46 8.15
N LEU A 69 10.47 1.29 7.56
CA LEU A 69 9.66 2.31 8.23
C LEU A 69 8.62 1.74 9.22
N ASP A 70 7.89 0.68 8.86
CA ASP A 70 6.85 0.14 9.75
C ASP A 70 7.47 -0.70 10.88
N ILE A 71 8.51 -1.48 10.55
CA ILE A 71 9.33 -2.19 11.54
C ILE A 71 9.90 -1.21 12.56
N TRP A 72 10.47 -0.09 12.08
CA TRP A 72 11.00 0.96 12.95
C TRP A 72 9.89 1.62 13.79
N ARG A 73 8.73 1.92 13.21
CA ARG A 73 7.56 2.45 13.94
C ARG A 73 7.14 1.54 15.09
N LEU A 74 7.02 0.24 14.81
CA LEU A 74 6.62 -0.78 15.77
C LEU A 74 7.67 -0.96 16.87
N GLN A 75 8.96 -1.03 16.52
CA GLN A 75 10.06 -1.09 17.49
C GLN A 75 10.06 0.10 18.44
N LYS A 76 9.76 1.30 17.93
CA LYS A 76 9.70 2.55 18.71
C LYS A 76 8.35 2.76 19.40
N GLN A 77 7.39 1.84 19.21
CA GLN A 77 6.02 1.94 19.72
C GLN A 77 5.36 3.29 19.38
N ILE A 78 5.59 3.79 18.16
CA ILE A 78 5.07 5.08 17.70
C ILE A 78 3.60 4.90 17.28
N PRO A 79 2.66 5.66 17.87
CA PRO A 79 1.26 5.64 17.44
C PRO A 79 1.08 5.98 15.96
N ASN A 80 0.15 5.30 15.29
CA ASN A 80 -0.06 5.42 13.85
C ASN A 80 -0.32 6.87 13.39
N PHE A 81 -1.06 7.65 14.19
CA PHE A 81 -1.36 9.05 13.85
C PHE A 81 -0.09 9.93 13.85
N LEU A 82 0.83 9.72 14.80
CA LEU A 82 2.12 10.44 14.87
C LEU A 82 3.04 10.00 13.75
N PHE A 83 3.06 8.69 13.46
CA PHE A 83 3.83 8.16 12.35
C PHE A 83 3.37 8.75 11.01
N LYS A 84 2.07 8.77 10.73
CA LYS A 84 1.52 9.39 9.50
C LYS A 84 1.88 10.87 9.41
N ALA A 85 1.79 11.61 10.52
CA ALA A 85 2.19 13.02 10.56
C ALA A 85 3.69 13.19 10.27
N PHE A 86 4.54 12.35 10.87
CA PHE A 86 5.99 12.34 10.66
C PHE A 86 6.35 12.02 9.21
N ILE A 87 5.83 10.91 8.65
CA ILE A 87 6.11 10.49 7.28
C ILE A 87 5.71 11.59 6.28
N LYS A 88 4.60 12.30 6.52
CA LYS A 88 4.18 13.44 5.69
C LYS A 88 5.19 14.60 5.66
N THR A 89 6.07 14.70 6.66
CA THR A 89 7.17 15.68 6.67
C THR A 89 8.41 15.22 5.90
N LEU A 90 8.50 13.93 5.57
CA LEU A 90 9.61 13.34 4.84
C LEU A 90 9.33 13.40 3.33
N LYS A 91 10.33 13.85 2.55
CA LYS A 91 10.22 13.88 1.08
C LYS A 91 10.45 12.51 0.42
N THR A 92 11.34 11.69 1.00
CA THR A 92 11.72 10.37 0.46
C THR A 92 12.00 9.41 1.63
N PRO A 93 10.95 8.95 2.33
CA PRO A 93 11.10 8.16 3.56
C PRO A 93 11.70 6.77 3.32
N GLU A 94 11.40 6.14 2.17
CA GLU A 94 11.85 4.80 1.76
C GLU A 94 13.39 4.64 1.64
N LYS A 95 14.14 5.73 1.49
CA LYS A 95 15.61 5.73 1.31
C LYS A 95 16.38 5.96 2.61
N LEU A 96 15.69 6.19 3.72
CA LEU A 96 16.30 6.55 4.98
C LEU A 96 16.73 5.31 5.76
N SER A 97 17.95 5.33 6.28
CA SER A 97 18.40 4.32 7.25
C SER A 97 17.71 4.52 8.60
N GLU A 98 17.64 3.47 9.42
CA GLU A 98 17.06 3.50 10.78
C GLU A 98 17.61 4.67 11.63
N LYS A 99 18.92 4.89 11.59
CA LYS A 99 19.60 5.99 12.29
C LYS A 99 19.18 7.37 11.78
N GLU A 100 18.88 7.50 10.49
CA GLU A 100 18.38 8.76 9.93
C GLU A 100 16.93 9.00 10.32
N LEU A 101 16.12 7.95 10.39
CA LEU A 101 14.73 8.01 10.87
C LEU A 101 14.67 8.48 12.31
N ASP A 102 15.51 7.92 13.20
CA ASP A 102 15.61 8.37 14.59
C ASP A 102 15.97 9.86 14.70
N ASN A 103 16.99 10.32 13.97
CA ASN A 103 17.39 11.74 14.01
C ASN A 103 16.29 12.66 13.49
N LYS A 104 15.61 12.28 12.40
CA LYS A 104 14.53 13.08 11.83
C LYS A 104 13.30 13.08 12.73
N TYR A 105 12.99 11.95 13.35
CA TYR A 105 11.86 11.81 14.26
C TYR A 105 12.08 12.60 15.55
N ASP A 106 13.27 12.55 16.14
CA ASP A 106 13.62 13.39 17.29
C ASP A 106 13.46 14.88 16.96
N GLY A 107 13.97 15.31 15.79
CA GLY A 107 13.78 16.68 15.32
C GLY A 107 12.32 17.04 14.99
N PHE A 108 11.51 16.07 14.58
CA PHE A 108 10.06 16.24 14.38
C PHE A 108 9.34 16.40 15.73
N MET A 109 9.61 15.53 16.69
CA MET A 109 9.03 15.56 18.03
C MET A 109 9.38 16.85 18.76
N LYS A 110 10.63 17.31 18.66
CA LYS A 110 11.04 18.62 19.20
C LYS A 110 10.24 19.77 18.58
N ARG A 111 9.97 19.73 17.27
CA ARG A 111 9.20 20.78 16.59
C ARG A 111 7.69 20.73 16.88
N GLU A 112 7.13 19.54 17.03
CA GLU A 112 5.72 19.34 17.41
C GLU A 112 5.45 19.72 18.86
N ILE A 113 6.36 19.36 19.78
CA ILE A 113 6.19 19.59 21.22
C ILE A 113 6.56 21.03 21.63
N PHE A 114 7.59 21.64 21.02
CA PHE A 114 8.04 23.00 21.36
C PHE A 114 7.41 24.11 20.52
N LYS A 115 6.25 23.87 19.89
CA LYS A 115 5.42 24.94 19.31
C LYS A 115 4.70 25.80 20.36
N LYS A 116 5.00 25.61 21.65
CA LYS A 116 4.63 26.51 22.73
C LYS A 116 5.87 27.26 23.19
N GLU A 117 6.14 28.40 22.58
CA GLU A 117 6.68 29.62 23.21
C GLU A 117 6.61 30.78 22.22
#